data_AF-A0A354HRF2-F1
#
_entry.id   AF-A0A354HRF2-F1
#
_cell.length_a   1.000
_cell.length_b   1.000
_cell.length_c   1.000
_cell.angle_alpha   90.00
_cell.angle_beta   90.00
_cell.angle_gamma   90.00
#
_symmetry.space_group_name_H-M   'P 1'
#
loop_
_entity.id
_entity.type
_entity.pdbx_description
1 polymer ?
#
loop_
_entity_poly.entity_id
_entity_poly.type
_entity_poly.pdbx_seq_one_letter_code
_entity_poly.pdbx_strand_id
1 'polypeptide(L)'
;MKTSITRYQDIIAVGTVHAGMGLVWDTEQQEYALAGFQVYDTVLLESLFLPLREGKLRDLLTTNGTVPIIVSGPLSKMYGLGSQMDLTIGHNEELYKVKTTVIGVLQNKYCYYTFPGGNIDSILLSDLVGKRISHSRDFFCILPPFGLGDDNIKQFTAEDPSFICFFEGNGPIDLLVDQWNNQAEAEGLGKFISFEDIDSRERKQIIIGNRSFISLGLVVALISLIGISGYNILQMLKNRQEVVIYLMHGMDWPHLFFVEMACNAIIVFLPAVVALGAVKVGISAAENTDTMLYSPLSIIVTLGICAAYMLVSMVTVLFLYRDRSLSSLMRKG
;
A
#
# COMPACT_ATOMS: atom_id res chain seq x y z
N MET A 1 -26.65 17.33 -0.92
CA MET A 1 -26.14 16.09 -0.28
C MET A 1 -25.35 16.41 0.99
N LYS A 2 -24.25 17.15 0.90
CA LYS A 2 -23.39 17.58 2.03
C LYS A 2 -24.17 18.13 3.25
N THR A 3 -25.11 19.05 3.02
CA THR A 3 -25.94 19.68 4.07
C THR A 3 -26.96 18.75 4.72
N SER A 4 -27.34 17.66 4.05
CA SER A 4 -28.23 16.63 4.62
C SER A 4 -27.42 15.72 5.56
N ILE A 5 -26.23 15.32 5.14
CA ILE A 5 -25.35 14.39 5.88
C ILE A 5 -24.84 15.02 7.19
N THR A 6 -24.51 16.32 7.19
CA THR A 6 -24.08 17.03 8.41
C THR A 6 -25.15 17.09 9.50
N ARG A 7 -26.40 16.68 9.21
CA ARG A 7 -27.48 16.59 10.22
C ARG A 7 -27.48 15.26 10.96
N TYR A 8 -26.70 14.29 10.48
CA TYR A 8 -26.62 12.98 11.10
C TYR A 8 -25.85 13.11 12.41
N GLN A 9 -26.30 12.36 13.41
CA GLN A 9 -25.74 12.43 14.76
C GLN A 9 -24.23 12.14 14.73
N ASP A 10 -23.45 12.90 15.51
CA ASP A 10 -22.01 12.77 15.70
C ASP A 10 -21.10 13.04 14.48
N ILE A 11 -21.66 13.35 13.30
CA ILE A 11 -20.89 13.83 12.14
C ILE A 11 -20.59 15.32 12.31
N ILE A 12 -19.32 15.67 12.46
CA ILE A 12 -18.87 17.06 12.69
C ILE A 12 -18.52 17.80 11.40
N ALA A 13 -18.04 17.08 10.38
CA ALA A 13 -17.62 17.68 9.13
C ALA A 13 -17.69 16.66 7.98
N VAL A 14 -17.83 17.19 6.76
CA VAL A 14 -17.87 16.39 5.53
C VAL A 14 -16.90 17.01 4.54
N GLY A 15 -15.92 16.22 4.10
CA GLY A 15 -14.94 16.58 3.09
C GLY A 15 -15.35 16.08 1.71
N THR A 16 -15.26 16.92 0.69
CA THR A 16 -15.59 16.60 -0.70
C THR A 16 -14.47 16.98 -1.66
N VAL A 17 -14.37 16.25 -2.77
CA VAL A 17 -13.48 16.57 -3.89
C VAL A 17 -14.31 16.89 -5.12
N HIS A 18 -13.75 17.60 -6.09
CA HIS A 18 -14.30 17.62 -7.44
C HIS A 18 -13.18 17.47 -8.45
N ALA A 19 -13.29 16.48 -9.33
CA ALA A 19 -12.33 16.24 -10.39
C ALA A 19 -12.79 16.86 -11.71
N GLY A 20 -11.85 17.48 -12.44
CA GLY A 20 -12.10 18.05 -13.75
C GLY A 20 -10.87 18.07 -14.64
N MET A 21 -11.05 18.61 -15.84
CA MET A 21 -10.01 18.75 -16.86
C MET A 21 -9.97 20.20 -17.34
N GLY A 22 -8.77 20.76 -17.43
CA GLY A 22 -8.52 22.10 -17.93
C GLY A 22 -7.40 22.13 -18.96
N LEU A 23 -7.15 23.30 -19.53
CA LEU A 23 -6.07 23.54 -20.48
C LEU A 23 -5.04 24.49 -19.86
N VAL A 24 -3.78 24.15 -20.02
CA VAL A 24 -2.62 24.95 -19.60
C VAL A 24 -1.73 25.19 -20.80
N TRP A 25 -1.08 26.36 -20.86
CA TRP A 25 -0.10 26.63 -21.90
C TRP A 25 1.21 25.88 -21.61
N ASP A 26 1.60 24.98 -22.51
CA ASP A 26 2.86 24.26 -22.46
C ASP A 26 3.96 25.13 -23.09
N THR A 27 4.84 25.69 -22.25
CA THR A 27 5.89 26.60 -22.71
C THR A 27 6.98 25.89 -23.52
N GLU A 28 7.15 24.58 -23.35
CA GLU A 28 8.15 23.81 -24.11
C GLU A 28 7.64 23.50 -25.52
N GLN A 29 6.38 23.06 -25.65
CA GLN A 29 5.78 22.68 -26.93
C GLN A 29 5.10 23.85 -27.67
N GLN A 30 4.89 24.99 -26.99
CA GLN A 30 4.16 26.15 -27.52
C GLN A 30 2.73 25.80 -27.96
N GLU A 31 2.05 24.95 -27.18
CA GLU A 31 0.68 24.51 -27.42
C GLU A 31 -0.14 24.46 -26.13
N TYR A 32 -1.47 24.42 -26.22
CA TYR A 32 -2.31 24.13 -25.06
C TYR A 32 -2.31 22.62 -24.79
N ALA A 33 -1.96 22.26 -23.57
CA ALA A 33 -1.97 20.90 -23.09
C ALA A 33 -3.10 20.67 -22.08
N LEU A 34 -3.60 19.44 -22.06
CA LEU A 34 -4.64 19.02 -21.14
C LEU A 34 -4.05 18.77 -19.75
N ALA A 35 -4.61 19.41 -18.73
CA ALA A 35 -4.24 19.24 -17.33
C ALA A 35 -5.44 18.73 -16.53
N GLY A 36 -5.26 17.63 -15.81
CA GLY A 36 -6.26 17.21 -14.82
C GLY A 36 -6.24 18.15 -13.62
N PHE A 37 -7.36 18.35 -12.96
CA PHE A 37 -7.36 19.07 -11.71
C PHE A 37 -8.32 18.48 -10.70
N GLN A 38 -8.04 18.73 -9.42
CA GLN A 38 -8.96 18.46 -8.34
C GLN A 38 -9.15 19.69 -7.46
N VAL A 39 -10.40 19.95 -7.12
CA VAL A 39 -10.79 20.97 -6.14
C VAL A 39 -11.06 20.28 -4.84
N TYR A 40 -10.29 20.64 -3.80
CA TYR A 40 -10.45 20.09 -2.46
C TYR A 40 -11.25 21.10 -1.66
N ASP A 41 -12.28 20.66 -0.95
CA ASP A 41 -12.95 21.57 -0.04
C ASP A 41 -12.06 22.00 1.15
N THR A 42 -12.52 23.01 1.87
CA THR A 42 -11.78 23.55 3.02
C THR A 42 -11.58 22.52 4.13
N VAL A 43 -12.56 21.63 4.35
CA VAL A 43 -12.49 20.58 5.38
C VAL A 43 -11.32 19.62 5.10
N LEU A 44 -11.16 19.17 3.85
CA LEU A 44 -10.04 18.32 3.44
C LEU A 44 -8.71 19.04 3.55
N LEU A 45 -8.65 20.30 3.11
CA LEU A 45 -7.42 21.10 3.17
C LEU A 45 -6.92 21.33 4.60
N GLU A 46 -7.84 21.37 5.57
CA GLU A 46 -7.53 21.52 6.99
C GLU A 46 -7.23 20.18 7.69
N SER A 47 -7.90 19.11 7.27
CA SER A 47 -7.93 17.83 8.00
C SER A 47 -7.00 16.76 7.43
N LEU A 48 -6.66 16.83 6.14
CA LEU A 48 -5.81 15.83 5.49
C LEU A 48 -4.38 16.32 5.28
N PHE A 49 -3.49 15.34 5.17
CA PHE A 49 -2.09 15.57 4.86
C PHE A 49 -1.80 15.12 3.42
N LEU A 50 -1.21 16.03 2.63
CA LEU A 50 -0.71 15.73 1.30
C LEU A 50 0.80 16.00 1.27
N PRO A 51 1.66 14.99 1.01
CA PRO A 51 3.09 15.19 0.98
C PRO A 51 3.49 15.98 -0.27
N LEU A 52 4.10 17.15 -0.05
CA LEU A 52 4.60 18.03 -1.11
C LEU A 52 6.13 17.95 -1.21
N ARG A 53 6.67 18.19 -2.41
CA ARG A 53 8.10 18.43 -2.63
C ARG A 53 8.49 19.82 -2.12
N GLU A 54 7.65 20.81 -2.42
CA GLU A 54 7.84 22.23 -2.10
C GLU A 54 6.51 22.86 -1.71
N GLY A 55 6.53 23.87 -0.84
CA GLY A 55 5.34 24.56 -0.34
C GLY A 55 4.62 23.81 0.79
N LYS A 56 3.45 24.32 1.21
CA LYS A 56 2.60 23.70 2.24
C LYS A 56 1.15 23.66 1.78
N LEU A 57 0.45 22.56 2.06
CA LEU A 57 -0.96 22.40 1.70
C LEU A 57 -1.84 23.52 2.26
N ARG A 58 -1.57 23.95 3.50
CA ARG A 58 -2.32 25.02 4.18
C ARG A 58 -2.25 26.36 3.47
N ASP A 59 -1.22 26.59 2.65
CA ASP A 59 -1.09 27.85 1.91
C ASP A 59 -2.21 27.96 0.84
N LEU A 60 -2.89 26.86 0.47
CA LEU A 60 -4.08 26.90 -0.42
C LEU A 60 -5.24 27.70 0.17
N LEU A 61 -5.26 27.89 1.49
CA LEU A 61 -6.29 28.68 2.17
C LEU A 61 -5.96 30.19 2.17
N THR A 62 -4.80 30.59 1.68
CA THR A 62 -4.37 32.00 1.63
C THR A 62 -4.62 32.59 0.24
N THR A 63 -5.43 33.63 0.14
CA THR A 63 -5.78 34.29 -1.13
C THR A 63 -5.07 35.63 -1.29
N ASN A 64 -4.29 35.77 -2.37
CA ASN A 64 -3.59 37.00 -2.76
C ASN A 64 -4.04 37.48 -4.16
N GLY A 65 -5.35 37.61 -4.39
CA GLY A 65 -5.90 38.12 -5.66
C GLY A 65 -5.84 37.15 -6.87
N THR A 66 -5.22 35.98 -6.71
CA THR A 66 -5.22 34.86 -7.66
C THR A 66 -5.55 33.56 -6.92
N VAL A 67 -6.02 32.54 -7.63
CA VAL A 67 -6.31 31.23 -7.02
C VAL A 67 -4.99 30.51 -6.70
N PRO A 68 -4.69 30.17 -5.44
CA PRO A 68 -3.49 29.41 -5.11
C PRO A 68 -3.65 27.97 -5.62
N ILE A 69 -2.59 27.40 -6.19
CA ILE A 69 -2.60 26.03 -6.73
C ILE A 69 -1.36 25.24 -6.34
N ILE A 70 -1.53 23.93 -6.23
CA ILE A 70 -0.44 22.97 -6.13
C ILE A 70 -0.33 22.26 -7.47
N VAL A 71 0.87 22.19 -8.04
CA VAL A 71 1.09 21.62 -9.38
C VAL A 71 1.89 20.32 -9.35
N SER A 72 1.72 19.51 -10.39
CA SER A 72 2.52 18.30 -10.59
C SER A 72 3.99 18.62 -10.91
N GLY A 73 4.87 17.64 -10.70
CA GLY A 73 6.29 17.76 -11.03
C GLY A 73 6.56 18.23 -12.47
N PRO A 74 5.90 17.69 -13.51
CA PRO A 74 6.04 18.16 -14.89
C PRO A 74 5.64 19.62 -15.08
N LEU A 75 4.50 20.05 -14.49
CA LEU A 75 4.09 21.45 -14.52
C LEU A 75 5.09 22.36 -13.81
N SER A 76 5.69 21.91 -12.71
CA SER A 76 6.65 22.71 -11.94
C SER A 76 7.91 23.10 -12.72
N LYS A 77 8.21 22.40 -13.82
CA LYS A 77 9.33 22.75 -14.71
C LYS A 77 9.05 24.01 -15.53
N MET A 78 7.78 24.26 -15.83
CA MET A 78 7.32 25.43 -16.56
C MET A 78 6.88 26.55 -15.61
N TYR A 79 6.20 26.17 -14.52
CA TYR A 79 5.61 27.07 -13.54
C TYR A 79 6.09 26.70 -12.13
N GLY A 80 7.23 27.28 -11.72
CA GLY A 80 7.82 27.06 -10.40
C GLY A 80 7.05 27.73 -9.25
N LEU A 81 7.50 27.51 -8.02
CA LEU A 81 6.90 28.11 -6.82
C LEU A 81 6.84 29.65 -6.94
N GLY A 82 5.68 30.23 -6.64
CA GLY A 82 5.40 31.67 -6.74
C GLY A 82 5.08 32.19 -8.14
N SER A 83 5.22 31.35 -9.18
CA SER A 83 4.90 31.76 -10.54
C SER A 83 3.38 31.84 -10.77
N GLN A 84 2.98 32.68 -11.73
CA GLN A 84 1.60 32.75 -12.20
C GLN A 84 1.38 31.83 -13.40
N MET A 85 0.21 31.20 -13.43
CA MET A 85 -0.21 30.30 -14.50
C MET A 85 -1.67 30.56 -14.84
N ASP A 86 -2.00 30.58 -16.12
CA ASP A 86 -3.39 30.65 -16.58
C ASP A 86 -3.93 29.22 -16.77
N LEU A 87 -4.96 28.86 -16.01
CA LEU A 87 -5.68 27.60 -16.17
C LEU A 87 -7.02 27.88 -16.85
N THR A 88 -7.23 27.31 -18.03
CA THR A 88 -8.52 27.44 -18.74
C THR A 88 -9.42 26.27 -18.40
N ILE A 89 -10.59 26.53 -17.81
CA ILE A 89 -11.54 25.50 -17.38
C ILE A 89 -12.84 25.65 -18.17
N GLY A 90 -13.37 24.53 -18.66
CA GLY A 90 -14.71 24.48 -19.24
C GLY A 90 -15.77 24.19 -18.19
N HIS A 91 -16.80 25.02 -18.11
CA HIS A 91 -17.94 24.81 -17.23
C HIS A 91 -19.22 25.32 -17.88
N ASN A 92 -20.25 24.47 -17.99
CA ASN A 92 -21.53 24.77 -18.66
C ASN A 92 -21.36 25.40 -20.05
N GLU A 93 -20.58 24.75 -20.92
CA GLU A 93 -20.29 25.18 -22.31
C GLU A 93 -19.49 26.49 -22.46
N GLU A 94 -19.14 27.15 -21.35
CA GLU A 94 -18.28 28.35 -21.33
C GLU A 94 -16.85 28.02 -20.90
N LEU A 95 -15.87 28.75 -21.44
CA LEU A 95 -14.46 28.64 -21.09
C LEU A 95 -14.05 29.82 -20.20
N TYR A 96 -13.45 29.52 -19.06
CA TYR A 96 -12.99 30.50 -18.09
C TYR A 96 -11.48 30.43 -17.96
N LYS A 97 -10.81 31.58 -18.06
CA LYS A 97 -9.38 31.70 -17.72
C LYS A 97 -9.23 32.07 -16.26
N VAL A 98 -8.66 31.16 -15.49
CA VAL A 98 -8.41 31.32 -14.06
C VAL A 98 -6.94 31.69 -13.88
N LYS A 99 -6.69 32.88 -13.34
CA LYS A 99 -5.34 33.29 -12.94
C LYS A 99 -4.97 32.60 -11.64
N THR A 100 -3.92 31.81 -11.70
CA THR A 100 -3.46 31.00 -10.57
C THR A 100 -2.05 31.40 -10.14
N THR A 101 -1.72 31.17 -8.87
CA THR A 101 -0.35 31.28 -8.35
C THR A 101 0.08 29.94 -7.77
N VAL A 102 1.23 29.45 -8.20
CA VAL A 102 1.79 28.18 -7.72
C VAL A 102 2.32 28.35 -6.29
N ILE A 103 1.73 27.64 -5.33
CA ILE A 103 2.11 27.72 -3.91
C ILE A 103 2.67 26.40 -3.37
N GLY A 104 2.66 25.35 -4.18
CA GLY A 104 3.26 24.08 -3.83
C GLY A 104 3.47 23.19 -5.05
N VAL A 105 4.34 22.21 -4.87
CA VAL A 105 4.69 21.24 -5.91
C VAL A 105 4.57 19.84 -5.34
N LEU A 106 3.88 18.95 -6.05
CA LEU A 106 3.73 17.55 -5.68
C LEU A 106 5.08 16.81 -5.75
N GLN A 107 5.20 15.72 -4.99
CA GLN A 107 6.37 14.83 -5.07
C GLN A 107 6.48 14.13 -6.44
N ASN A 108 7.66 13.57 -6.73
CA ASN A 108 7.85 12.71 -7.90
C ASN A 108 7.02 11.43 -7.69
N LYS A 109 6.22 11.03 -8.71
CA LYS A 109 5.17 9.98 -8.60
C LYS A 109 4.16 10.33 -7.50
N TYR A 110 3.28 11.28 -7.79
CA TYR A 110 2.38 11.85 -6.80
C TYR A 110 1.13 10.99 -6.59
N CYS A 111 0.65 11.00 -5.35
CA CYS A 111 -0.64 10.47 -4.96
C CYS A 111 -1.57 11.64 -4.61
N TYR A 112 -2.87 11.46 -4.82
CA TYR A 112 -3.91 12.41 -4.47
C TYR A 112 -5.15 11.64 -4.02
N TYR A 113 -6.00 12.27 -3.21
CA TYR A 113 -7.23 11.65 -2.79
C TYR A 113 -8.24 11.63 -3.93
N THR A 114 -8.82 10.46 -4.17
CA THR A 114 -9.92 10.25 -5.10
C THR A 114 -11.11 9.77 -4.30
N PHE A 115 -12.29 10.32 -4.56
CA PHE A 115 -13.52 9.79 -4.00
C PHE A 115 -14.33 9.18 -5.14
N PRO A 116 -14.07 7.91 -5.48
CA PRO A 116 -14.81 7.25 -6.56
C PRO A 116 -16.28 7.18 -6.18
N GLY A 117 -17.16 7.52 -7.12
CA GLY A 117 -18.57 7.16 -7.09
C GLY A 117 -18.78 5.80 -7.75
N GLY A 118 -19.86 5.09 -7.42
CA GLY A 118 -20.23 3.84 -8.10
C GLY A 118 -20.55 2.69 -7.15
N ASN A 119 -20.02 1.49 -7.42
CA ASN A 119 -20.32 0.30 -6.64
C ASN A 119 -19.66 0.36 -5.24
N ILE A 120 -20.43 0.84 -4.27
CA ILE A 120 -20.01 1.05 -2.88
C ILE A 120 -19.60 -0.27 -2.20
N ASP A 121 -20.16 -1.41 -2.62
CA ASP A 121 -19.88 -2.71 -2.01
C ASP A 121 -18.48 -3.28 -2.33
N SER A 122 -17.74 -2.66 -3.27
CA SER A 122 -16.40 -3.12 -3.67
C SER A 122 -15.27 -2.11 -3.44
N ILE A 123 -15.55 -0.96 -2.80
CA ILE A 123 -14.54 0.08 -2.57
C ILE A 123 -13.42 -0.44 -1.66
N LEU A 124 -12.17 -0.23 -2.09
CA LEU A 124 -10.93 -0.53 -1.37
C LEU A 124 -10.22 0.75 -0.96
N LEU A 125 -9.28 0.63 -0.01
CA LEU A 125 -8.49 1.77 0.44
C LEU A 125 -7.63 2.33 -0.70
N SER A 126 -7.10 1.45 -1.54
CA SER A 126 -6.38 1.80 -2.76
C SER A 126 -7.21 2.65 -3.73
N ASP A 127 -8.54 2.53 -3.72
CA ASP A 127 -9.42 3.30 -4.59
C ASP A 127 -9.63 4.74 -4.10
N LEU A 128 -9.33 5.00 -2.81
CA LEU A 128 -9.37 6.33 -2.22
C LEU A 128 -8.12 7.17 -2.53
N VAL A 129 -7.08 6.55 -3.08
CA VAL A 129 -5.81 7.19 -3.40
C VAL A 129 -5.47 6.99 -4.87
N GLY A 130 -5.72 8.02 -5.67
CA GLY A 130 -5.26 8.08 -7.05
C GLY A 130 -3.75 8.24 -7.10
N LYS A 131 -3.05 7.31 -7.75
CA LYS A 131 -1.60 7.40 -8.01
C LYS A 131 -1.37 7.76 -9.46
N ARG A 132 -0.61 8.84 -9.71
CA ARG A 132 -0.09 9.14 -11.05
C ARG A 132 1.43 9.06 -11.08
N ILE A 133 1.92 8.30 -12.05
CA ILE A 133 3.33 8.23 -12.37
C ILE A 133 3.66 9.52 -13.12
N SER A 134 4.71 10.23 -12.71
CA SER A 134 5.11 11.50 -13.32
C SER A 134 5.76 11.26 -14.70
N HIS A 135 4.98 11.01 -15.74
CA HIS A 135 5.47 11.12 -17.12
C HIS A 135 5.73 12.60 -17.46
N SER A 136 6.48 12.85 -18.53
CA SER A 136 6.83 14.22 -18.94
C SER A 136 5.63 15.13 -19.21
N ARG A 137 4.43 14.58 -19.46
CA ARG A 137 3.20 15.33 -19.77
C ARG A 137 2.02 15.01 -18.84
N ASP A 138 2.26 14.44 -17.66
CA ASP A 138 1.21 14.27 -16.64
C ASP A 138 0.98 15.59 -15.89
N PHE A 139 0.25 16.50 -16.54
CA PHE A 139 -0.11 17.81 -15.99
C PHE A 139 -1.31 17.67 -15.06
N PHE A 140 -1.11 18.06 -13.79
CA PHE A 140 -2.13 17.92 -12.76
C PHE A 140 -2.05 19.03 -11.72
N CYS A 141 -3.20 19.52 -11.26
CA CYS A 141 -3.30 20.59 -10.28
C CYS A 141 -4.26 20.25 -9.13
N ILE A 142 -3.98 20.75 -7.92
CA ILE A 142 -4.90 20.75 -6.79
C ILE A 142 -5.20 22.21 -6.42
N LEU A 143 -6.48 22.52 -6.26
CA LEU A 143 -7.00 23.87 -6.01
C LEU A 143 -7.94 23.88 -4.79
N PRO A 144 -8.05 25.00 -4.06
CA PRO A 144 -9.17 25.21 -3.14
C PRO A 144 -10.45 25.53 -3.93
N PRO A 145 -11.62 25.65 -3.29
CA PRO A 145 -12.81 26.19 -3.96
C PRO A 145 -12.57 27.64 -4.38
N PHE A 146 -13.05 28.02 -5.56
CA PHE A 146 -12.80 29.36 -6.13
C PHE A 146 -13.98 29.86 -6.95
N GLY A 147 -14.01 31.17 -7.26
CA GLY A 147 -15.01 31.77 -8.14
C GLY A 147 -14.56 31.81 -9.60
N LEU A 148 -15.52 31.69 -10.52
CA LEU A 148 -15.35 31.84 -11.96
C LEU A 148 -15.95 33.18 -12.44
N GLY A 149 -15.27 33.80 -13.41
CA GLY A 149 -15.63 35.09 -14.03
C GLY A 149 -14.98 36.31 -13.38
N ASP A 150 -15.06 37.47 -14.02
CA ASP A 150 -14.42 38.71 -13.55
C ASP A 150 -14.98 39.19 -12.18
N ASP A 151 -16.27 38.94 -11.94
CA ASP A 151 -16.95 39.25 -10.67
C ASP A 151 -17.01 38.05 -9.69
N ASN A 152 -16.38 36.91 -10.03
CA ASN A 152 -16.37 35.68 -9.22
C ASN A 152 -17.77 35.13 -8.82
N ILE A 153 -18.81 35.43 -9.59
CA ILE A 153 -20.21 35.12 -9.22
C ILE A 153 -20.49 33.61 -9.22
N LYS A 154 -19.84 32.83 -10.09
CA LYS A 154 -20.05 31.39 -10.19
C LYS A 154 -19.04 30.66 -9.31
N GLN A 155 -19.46 30.13 -8.16
CA GLN A 155 -18.57 29.32 -7.33
C GLN A 155 -18.33 27.95 -7.96
N PHE A 156 -17.06 27.60 -8.12
CA PHE A 156 -16.61 26.27 -8.52
C PHE A 156 -16.17 25.51 -7.27
N THR A 157 -17.05 24.63 -6.81
CA THR A 157 -16.97 23.94 -5.52
C THR A 157 -16.66 22.46 -5.69
N ALA A 158 -16.16 21.86 -4.62
CA ALA A 158 -15.98 20.43 -4.54
C ALA A 158 -17.32 19.76 -4.20
N GLU A 159 -18.08 19.30 -5.19
CA GLU A 159 -19.42 18.71 -4.98
C GLU A 159 -19.59 17.34 -5.65
N ASP A 160 -18.53 16.52 -5.73
CA ASP A 160 -18.69 15.14 -6.22
C ASP A 160 -19.63 14.32 -5.31
N PRO A 161 -20.29 13.28 -5.85
CA PRO A 161 -21.25 12.46 -5.11
C PRO A 161 -20.64 11.63 -3.97
N SER A 162 -19.31 11.57 -3.86
CA SER A 162 -18.59 10.83 -2.83
C SER A 162 -17.84 11.78 -1.90
N PHE A 163 -17.85 11.46 -0.61
CA PHE A 163 -17.34 12.32 0.46
C PHE A 163 -16.73 11.51 1.60
N ILE A 164 -15.92 12.17 2.41
CA ILE A 164 -15.41 11.63 3.67
C ILE A 164 -16.12 12.31 4.84
N CYS A 165 -16.56 11.54 5.82
CA CYS A 165 -17.17 12.07 7.04
C CYS A 165 -16.18 12.03 8.19
N PHE A 166 -16.10 13.13 8.92
CA PHE A 166 -15.38 13.23 10.18
C PHE A 166 -16.41 13.16 11.32
N PHE A 167 -16.13 12.33 12.31
CA PHE A 167 -17.02 12.08 13.43
C PHE A 167 -16.34 12.39 14.76
N GLU A 168 -17.10 12.90 15.71
CA GLU A 168 -16.65 13.15 17.09
C GLU A 168 -17.50 12.29 18.02
N GLY A 169 -17.07 11.05 18.24
CA GLY A 169 -17.81 10.09 19.04
C GLY A 169 -16.91 9.00 19.60
N ASN A 170 -17.09 8.69 20.89
CA ASN A 170 -16.43 7.57 21.57
C ASN A 170 -17.29 6.29 21.56
N GLY A 171 -18.41 6.30 20.83
CA GLY A 171 -19.30 5.16 20.68
C GLY A 171 -18.75 4.11 19.71
N PRO A 172 -19.30 2.89 19.70
CA PRO A 172 -18.95 1.88 18.72
C PRO A 172 -19.36 2.33 17.31
N ILE A 173 -18.37 2.56 16.45
CA ILE A 173 -18.51 3.10 15.09
C ILE A 173 -19.51 2.26 14.27
N ASP A 174 -19.47 0.94 14.40
CA ASP A 174 -20.35 0.03 13.63
C ASP A 174 -21.83 0.28 13.89
N LEU A 175 -22.23 0.52 15.15
CA LEU A 175 -23.63 0.80 15.49
C LEU A 175 -24.10 2.14 14.92
N LEU A 176 -23.21 3.14 14.87
CA LEU A 176 -23.51 4.46 14.30
C LEU A 176 -23.60 4.38 12.77
N VAL A 177 -22.69 3.64 12.13
CA VAL A 177 -22.71 3.42 10.68
C VAL A 177 -23.98 2.72 10.25
N ASP A 178 -24.45 1.71 10.99
CA ASP A 178 -25.74 1.05 10.71
C ASP A 178 -26.92 2.02 10.84
N GLN A 179 -26.93 2.87 11.87
CA GLN A 179 -27.97 3.90 12.04
C GLN A 179 -27.96 4.92 10.90
N TRP A 180 -26.79 5.43 10.53
CA TRP A 180 -26.62 6.35 9.42
C TRP A 180 -27.01 5.70 8.08
N ASN A 181 -26.70 4.42 7.88
CA ASN A 181 -27.09 3.67 6.68
C ASN A 181 -28.61 3.50 6.58
N ASN A 182 -29.29 3.17 7.67
CA ASN A 182 -30.75 3.08 7.69
C ASN A 182 -31.41 4.43 7.35
N GLN A 183 -30.85 5.54 7.87
CA GLN A 183 -31.34 6.89 7.56
C GLN A 183 -31.04 7.27 6.10
N ALA A 184 -29.82 7.03 5.62
CA ALA A 184 -29.45 7.35 4.24
C ALA A 184 -30.17 6.51 3.19
N GLU A 185 -30.51 5.26 3.49
CA GLU A 185 -31.35 4.44 2.62
C GLU A 185 -32.77 5.02 2.51
N ALA A 186 -33.35 5.47 3.63
CA ALA A 186 -34.66 6.12 3.63
C ALA A 186 -34.66 7.46 2.88
N GLU A 187 -33.56 8.21 2.91
CA GLU A 187 -33.39 9.49 2.22
C GLU A 187 -32.84 9.38 0.78
N GLY A 188 -32.46 8.16 0.34
CA GLY A 188 -31.85 7.94 -0.97
C GLY A 188 -30.44 8.54 -1.13
N LEU A 189 -29.71 8.72 -0.02
CA LEU A 189 -28.39 9.36 0.03
C LEU A 189 -27.21 8.40 -0.13
N GLY A 190 -27.46 7.09 -0.27
CA GLY A 190 -26.41 6.08 -0.46
C GLY A 190 -26.04 5.36 0.83
N LYS A 191 -24.77 4.97 0.98
CA LYS A 191 -24.27 4.20 2.12
C LYS A 191 -22.96 4.77 2.65
N PHE A 192 -22.80 4.71 3.96
CA PHE A 192 -21.57 4.93 4.69
C PHE A 192 -20.84 3.61 4.86
N ILE A 193 -19.52 3.64 4.66
CA ILE A 193 -18.63 2.53 4.96
C ILE A 193 -17.53 3.07 5.87
N SER A 194 -17.21 2.33 6.94
CA SER A 194 -16.12 2.68 7.83
C SER A 194 -14.76 2.43 7.17
N PHE A 195 -13.72 3.14 7.60
CA PHE A 195 -12.35 2.87 7.14
C PHE A 195 -11.90 1.44 7.49
N GLU A 196 -12.32 0.91 8.64
CA GLU A 196 -11.99 -0.45 9.09
C GLU A 196 -12.59 -1.52 8.17
N ASP A 197 -13.83 -1.31 7.71
CA ASP A 197 -14.46 -2.19 6.75
C ASP A 197 -13.72 -2.16 5.40
N ILE A 198 -13.36 -0.97 4.91
CA ILE A 198 -12.62 -0.81 3.66
C ILE A 198 -11.26 -1.53 3.72
N ASP A 199 -10.52 -1.35 4.82
CA ASP A 199 -9.23 -2.00 5.07
C ASP A 199 -9.37 -3.53 5.21
N SER A 200 -10.42 -4.01 5.87
CA SER A 200 -10.71 -5.45 5.96
C SER A 200 -10.99 -6.08 4.59
N ARG A 201 -11.71 -5.35 3.71
CA ARG A 201 -12.00 -5.78 2.34
C ARG A 201 -10.74 -5.81 1.48
N GLU A 202 -9.87 -4.82 1.60
CA GLU A 202 -8.59 -4.78 0.91
C GLU A 202 -7.73 -5.99 1.26
N ARG A 203 -7.56 -6.31 2.56
CA ARG A 203 -6.85 -7.52 2.99
C ARG A 203 -7.47 -8.80 2.41
N LYS A 204 -8.80 -8.89 2.42
CA LYS A 204 -9.52 -10.04 1.88
C LYS A 204 -9.30 -10.16 0.37
N GLN A 205 -9.35 -9.06 -0.37
CA GLN A 205 -9.07 -9.06 -1.80
C GLN A 205 -7.62 -9.43 -2.11
N ILE A 206 -6.65 -8.94 -1.34
CA ILE A 206 -5.24 -9.35 -1.48
C ILE A 206 -5.10 -10.86 -1.29
N ILE A 207 -5.76 -11.45 -0.28
CA ILE A 207 -5.72 -12.91 -0.05
C ILE A 207 -6.39 -13.68 -1.20
N ILE A 208 -7.57 -13.23 -1.65
CA ILE A 208 -8.30 -13.90 -2.73
C ILE A 208 -7.52 -13.82 -4.04
N GLY A 209 -7.00 -12.64 -4.39
CA GLY A 209 -6.20 -12.42 -5.59
C GLY A 209 -4.91 -13.24 -5.61
N ASN A 210 -4.31 -13.48 -4.43
CA ASN A 210 -3.08 -14.26 -4.29
C ASN A 210 -3.32 -15.74 -3.91
N ARG A 211 -4.56 -16.21 -3.85
CA ARG A 211 -4.89 -17.56 -3.35
C ARG A 211 -4.12 -18.67 -4.04
N SER A 212 -3.94 -18.58 -5.36
CA SER A 212 -3.18 -19.55 -6.16
C SER A 212 -1.68 -19.52 -5.86
N PHE A 213 -1.12 -18.34 -5.59
CA PHE A 213 0.29 -18.20 -5.22
C PHE A 213 0.54 -18.70 -3.80
N ILE A 214 -0.38 -18.43 -2.88
CA ILE A 214 -0.34 -18.93 -1.50
C ILE A 214 -0.40 -20.47 -1.50
N SER A 215 -1.33 -21.06 -2.27
CA SER A 215 -1.45 -22.52 -2.35
C SER A 215 -0.22 -23.17 -2.98
N LEU A 216 0.32 -22.61 -4.07
CA LEU A 216 1.56 -23.08 -4.69
C LEU A 216 2.73 -22.98 -3.70
N GLY A 217 2.87 -21.86 -3.00
CA GLY A 217 3.91 -21.66 -1.99
C GLY A 217 3.84 -22.69 -0.86
N LEU A 218 2.62 -23.03 -0.40
CA LEU A 218 2.40 -24.05 0.62
C LEU A 218 2.81 -25.45 0.11
N VAL A 219 2.43 -25.80 -1.12
CA VAL A 219 2.82 -27.08 -1.74
C VAL A 219 4.34 -27.19 -1.87
N VAL A 220 5.00 -26.14 -2.36
CA VAL A 220 6.48 -26.11 -2.47
C VAL A 220 7.11 -26.24 -1.08
N ALA A 221 6.60 -25.52 -0.08
CA ALA A 221 7.11 -25.59 1.29
C ALA A 221 7.00 -27.02 1.88
N LEU A 222 5.90 -27.72 1.63
CA LEU A 222 5.70 -29.12 2.04
C LEU A 222 6.66 -30.08 1.33
N ILE A 223 6.86 -29.93 0.03
CA ILE A 223 7.82 -30.75 -0.73
C ILE A 223 9.23 -30.54 -0.19
N SER A 224 9.61 -29.29 0.11
CA SER A 224 10.89 -28.97 0.73
C SER A 224 11.05 -29.58 2.13
N LEU A 225 9.98 -29.65 2.94
CA LEU A 225 10.01 -30.31 4.25
C LEU A 225 10.37 -31.80 4.10
N ILE A 226 9.72 -32.48 3.15
CA ILE A 226 10.01 -33.89 2.82
C ILE A 226 11.46 -34.04 2.34
N GLY A 227 11.91 -33.13 1.48
CA GLY A 227 13.27 -33.10 0.94
C GLY A 227 14.34 -32.99 2.02
N ILE A 228 14.19 -32.06 2.98
CA ILE A 228 15.13 -31.87 4.09
C ILE A 228 15.17 -33.11 4.98
N SER A 229 13.99 -33.68 5.32
CA SER A 229 13.94 -34.90 6.12
C SER A 229 14.62 -36.08 5.40
N GLY A 230 14.37 -36.25 4.09
CA GLY A 230 15.01 -37.29 3.28
C GLY A 230 16.52 -37.11 3.15
N TYR A 231 16.97 -35.86 2.98
CA TYR A 231 18.38 -35.51 2.93
C TYR A 231 19.11 -35.88 4.22
N ASN A 232 18.55 -35.53 5.38
CA ASN A 232 19.15 -35.87 6.68
C ASN A 232 19.29 -37.39 6.88
N ILE A 233 18.27 -38.16 6.49
CA ILE A 233 18.32 -39.63 6.56
C ILE A 233 19.44 -40.17 5.65
N LEU A 234 19.51 -39.70 4.41
CA LEU A 234 20.52 -40.16 3.44
C LEU A 234 21.94 -39.76 3.85
N GLN A 235 22.13 -38.54 4.35
CA GLN A 235 23.42 -38.04 4.82
C GLN A 235 23.94 -38.88 5.98
N MET A 236 23.07 -39.22 6.94
CA MET A 236 23.45 -40.08 8.06
C MET A 236 23.79 -41.51 7.60
N LEU A 237 23.07 -42.06 6.61
CA LEU A 237 23.39 -43.37 6.04
C LEU A 237 24.74 -43.36 5.30
N LYS A 238 25.01 -42.30 4.54
CA LYS A 238 26.26 -42.13 3.80
C LYS A 238 27.46 -41.96 4.75
N ASN A 239 27.31 -41.10 5.75
CA ASN A 239 28.40 -40.73 6.68
C ASN A 239 28.46 -41.64 7.91
N ARG A 240 27.75 -42.79 7.90
CA ARG A 240 27.67 -43.73 9.03
C ARG A 240 29.04 -44.17 9.54
N GLN A 241 30.01 -44.36 8.64
CA GLN A 241 31.38 -44.75 9.01
C GLN A 241 32.12 -43.62 9.71
N GLU A 242 31.98 -42.38 9.23
CA GLU A 242 32.60 -41.19 9.84
C GLU A 242 32.00 -40.93 11.23
N VAL A 243 30.67 -41.03 11.37
CA VAL A 243 29.99 -40.90 12.67
C VAL A 243 30.53 -41.91 13.68
N VAL A 244 30.74 -43.16 13.28
CA VAL A 244 31.33 -44.18 14.15
C VAL A 244 32.77 -43.84 14.53
N ILE A 245 33.58 -43.34 13.60
CA ILE A 245 34.95 -42.89 13.88
C ILE A 245 34.95 -41.74 14.89
N TYR A 246 34.07 -40.75 14.75
CA TYR A 246 33.98 -39.63 15.70
C TYR A 246 33.56 -40.09 17.10
N LEU A 247 32.61 -41.02 17.20
CA LEU A 247 32.21 -41.61 18.48
C LEU A 247 33.34 -42.43 19.12
N MET A 248 34.12 -43.18 18.33
CA MET A 248 35.28 -43.94 18.81
C MET A 248 36.42 -43.04 19.33
N HIS A 249 36.57 -41.83 18.77
CA HIS A 249 37.55 -40.84 19.23
C HIS A 249 37.06 -40.03 20.45
N GLY A 250 35.91 -40.40 21.03
CA GLY A 250 35.42 -39.83 22.29
C GLY A 250 34.47 -38.64 22.13
N MET A 251 33.89 -38.41 20.95
CA MET A 251 32.86 -37.39 20.78
C MET A 251 31.53 -37.86 21.38
N ASP A 252 30.92 -37.04 22.23
CA ASP A 252 29.62 -37.36 22.82
C ASP A 252 28.46 -37.15 21.82
N TRP A 253 27.39 -37.92 21.99
CA TRP A 253 26.16 -37.81 21.18
C TRP A 253 25.54 -36.40 21.10
N PRO A 254 25.51 -35.58 22.19
CA PRO A 254 25.00 -34.22 22.12
C PRO A 254 25.85 -33.31 21.23
N HIS A 255 27.17 -33.51 21.22
CA HIS A 255 28.07 -32.74 20.36
C HIS A 255 27.87 -33.09 18.88
N LEU A 256 27.73 -34.39 18.56
CA LEU A 256 27.39 -34.83 17.21
C LEU A 256 26.06 -34.25 16.73
N PHE A 257 25.03 -34.29 17.59
CA PHE A 257 23.73 -33.72 17.31
C PHE A 257 23.81 -32.21 17.02
N PHE A 258 24.58 -31.46 17.83
CA PHE A 258 24.74 -30.02 17.63
C PHE A 258 25.42 -29.69 16.30
N VAL A 259 26.45 -30.44 15.91
CA VAL A 259 27.13 -30.28 14.62
C VAL A 259 26.18 -30.52 13.45
N GLU A 260 25.37 -31.59 13.50
CA GLU A 260 24.39 -31.89 12.45
C GLU A 260 23.31 -30.80 12.35
N MET A 261 22.86 -30.28 13.50
CA MET A 261 21.90 -29.18 13.56
C MET A 261 22.47 -27.86 13.05
N ALA A 262 23.76 -27.59 13.29
CA ALA A 262 24.44 -26.42 12.74
C ALA A 262 24.55 -26.51 11.20
N CYS A 263 24.88 -27.69 10.66
CA CYS A 263 24.88 -27.92 9.21
C CYS A 263 23.50 -27.70 8.60
N ASN A 264 22.44 -28.25 9.22
CA ASN A 264 21.07 -28.08 8.76
C ASN A 264 20.60 -26.62 8.85
N ALA A 265 21.02 -25.88 9.88
CA ALA A 265 20.77 -24.45 9.99
C ALA A 265 21.40 -23.69 8.81
N ILE A 266 22.65 -24.00 8.45
CA ILE A 266 23.32 -23.37 7.29
C ILE A 266 22.55 -23.67 6.00
N ILE A 267 22.14 -24.93 5.78
CA ILE A 267 21.39 -25.36 4.59
C ILE A 267 20.03 -24.65 4.48
N VAL A 268 19.36 -24.35 5.59
CA VAL A 268 18.06 -23.67 5.60
C VAL A 268 18.22 -22.15 5.51
N PHE A 269 19.10 -21.55 6.30
CA PHE A 269 19.22 -20.09 6.39
C PHE A 269 19.94 -19.48 5.19
N LEU A 270 20.95 -20.15 4.62
CA LEU A 270 21.74 -19.58 3.54
C LEU A 270 20.89 -19.33 2.27
N PRO A 271 20.08 -20.29 1.77
CA PRO A 271 19.14 -20.02 0.68
C PRO A 271 18.09 -18.98 1.03
N ALA A 272 17.59 -18.95 2.28
CA ALA A 272 16.60 -17.97 2.72
C ALA A 272 17.15 -16.52 2.66
N VAL A 273 18.40 -16.32 3.11
CA VAL A 273 19.08 -15.02 3.03
C VAL A 273 19.31 -14.61 1.58
N VAL A 274 19.75 -15.55 0.72
CA VAL A 274 19.96 -15.29 -0.71
C VAL A 274 18.63 -14.93 -1.40
N ALA A 275 17.54 -15.65 -1.11
CA ALA A 275 16.22 -15.37 -1.66
C ALA A 275 15.71 -13.99 -1.23
N LEU A 276 15.85 -13.64 0.05
CA LEU A 276 15.49 -12.31 0.56
C LEU A 276 16.33 -11.20 -0.09
N GLY A 277 17.62 -11.44 -0.34
CA GLY A 277 18.48 -10.51 -1.07
C GLY A 277 18.07 -10.34 -2.53
N ALA A 278 17.79 -11.43 -3.23
CA ALA A 278 17.36 -11.44 -4.63
C ALA A 278 16.01 -10.72 -4.82
N VAL A 279 15.05 -10.96 -3.93
CA VAL A 279 13.76 -10.25 -3.93
C VAL A 279 13.96 -8.75 -3.72
N LYS A 280 14.91 -8.33 -2.88
CA LYS A 280 15.17 -6.91 -2.59
C LYS A 280 15.71 -6.20 -3.82
N VAL A 281 16.67 -6.84 -4.48
CA VAL A 281 17.26 -6.33 -5.73
C VAL A 281 16.21 -6.31 -6.84
N GLY A 282 15.41 -7.36 -6.97
CA GLY A 282 14.32 -7.44 -7.95
C GLY A 282 13.27 -6.34 -7.77
N ILE A 283 12.83 -6.10 -6.53
CA ILE A 283 11.87 -5.03 -6.20
C ILE A 283 12.49 -3.65 -6.41
N SER A 284 13.76 -3.45 -6.06
CA SER A 284 14.45 -2.18 -6.33
C SER A 284 14.62 -1.90 -7.83
N ALA A 285 14.70 -2.92 -8.67
CA ALA A 285 14.84 -2.79 -10.12
C ALA A 285 13.48 -2.64 -10.83
N ALA A 286 12.41 -3.20 -10.28
CA ALA A 286 11.04 -3.00 -10.75
C ALA A 286 10.44 -1.74 -10.09
N GLU A 287 10.57 -0.59 -10.76
CA GLU A 287 10.17 0.74 -10.26
C GLU A 287 8.68 0.95 -9.87
N ASN A 288 7.85 -0.09 -9.82
CA ASN A 288 6.39 0.04 -9.72
C ASN A 288 5.65 -1.03 -8.88
N THR A 289 6.31 -1.86 -8.09
CA THR A 289 5.58 -2.83 -7.25
C THR A 289 5.42 -2.35 -5.81
N ASP A 290 4.17 -2.38 -5.34
CA ASP A 290 3.79 -2.09 -3.96
C ASP A 290 4.68 -2.86 -2.99
N THR A 291 5.27 -2.10 -2.07
CA THR A 291 6.31 -2.52 -1.12
C THR A 291 5.82 -3.50 -0.04
N MET A 292 4.67 -4.15 -0.25
CA MET A 292 4.05 -5.08 0.70
C MET A 292 4.84 -6.39 0.91
N LEU A 293 5.72 -6.79 -0.01
CA LEU A 293 6.53 -8.01 0.17
C LEU A 293 7.57 -7.90 1.31
N TYR A 294 7.90 -6.68 1.77
CA TYR A 294 8.78 -6.41 2.92
C TYR A 294 8.03 -5.89 4.15
N SER A 295 6.74 -6.20 4.28
CA SER A 295 6.05 -5.96 5.55
C SER A 295 6.72 -6.78 6.67
N PRO A 296 6.85 -6.27 7.91
CA PRO A 296 7.37 -7.02 9.06
C PRO A 296 6.73 -8.41 9.21
N LEU A 297 5.48 -8.57 8.75
CA LEU A 297 4.76 -9.84 8.71
C LEU A 297 5.41 -10.88 7.79
N SER A 298 5.95 -10.51 6.63
CA SER A 298 6.58 -11.48 5.71
C SER A 298 7.85 -12.07 6.32
N ILE A 299 8.64 -11.24 7.01
CA ILE A 299 9.83 -11.69 7.75
C ILE A 299 9.43 -12.68 8.85
N ILE A 300 8.36 -12.37 9.61
CA ILE A 300 7.84 -13.27 10.65
C ILE A 300 7.40 -14.61 10.04
N VAL A 301 6.69 -14.59 8.91
CA VAL A 301 6.26 -15.82 8.22
C VAL A 301 7.46 -16.63 7.71
N THR A 302 8.46 -15.99 7.08
CA THR A 302 9.68 -16.68 6.63
C THR A 302 10.44 -17.30 7.81
N LEU A 303 10.60 -16.57 8.91
CA LEU A 303 11.21 -17.10 10.13
C LEU A 303 10.40 -18.28 10.71
N GLY A 304 9.07 -18.20 10.69
CA GLY A 304 8.18 -19.29 11.09
C GLY A 304 8.37 -20.55 10.24
N ILE A 305 8.50 -20.40 8.92
CA ILE A 305 8.78 -21.51 8.00
C ILE A 305 10.18 -22.12 8.28
N CYS A 306 11.20 -21.28 8.48
CA CYS A 306 12.54 -21.76 8.85
C CYS A 306 12.54 -22.49 10.19
N ALA A 307 11.79 -22.01 11.18
CA ALA A 307 11.63 -22.69 12.47
C ALA A 307 10.94 -24.05 12.31
N ALA A 308 9.92 -24.15 11.45
CA ALA A 308 9.28 -25.42 11.12
C ALA A 308 10.24 -26.39 10.45
N TYR A 309 11.09 -25.93 9.52
CA TYR A 309 12.15 -26.75 8.92
C TYR A 309 13.13 -27.27 9.96
N MET A 310 13.60 -26.40 10.86
CA MET A 310 14.53 -26.79 11.93
C MET A 310 13.89 -27.78 12.91
N LEU A 311 12.61 -27.63 13.23
CA LEU A 311 11.87 -28.58 14.07
C LEU A 311 11.73 -29.94 13.40
N VAL A 312 11.34 -30.00 12.13
CA VAL A 312 11.26 -31.28 11.40
C VAL A 312 12.63 -31.93 11.29
N SER A 313 13.66 -31.15 10.95
CA SER A 313 15.05 -31.62 10.94
C SER A 313 15.47 -32.20 12.30
N MET A 314 15.20 -31.48 13.40
CA MET A 314 15.48 -31.91 14.76
C MET A 314 14.81 -33.25 15.09
N VAL A 315 13.51 -33.35 14.81
CA VAL A 315 12.71 -34.54 15.09
C VAL A 315 13.23 -35.73 14.29
N THR A 316 13.51 -35.57 13.00
CA THR A 316 14.07 -36.62 12.15
C THR A 316 15.42 -37.10 12.69
N VAL A 317 16.32 -36.18 13.04
CA VAL A 317 17.63 -36.50 13.61
C VAL A 317 17.50 -37.22 14.97
N LEU A 318 16.61 -36.76 15.86
CA LEU A 318 16.36 -37.41 17.15
C LEU A 318 15.79 -38.82 17.00
N PHE A 319 14.83 -39.03 16.11
CA PHE A 319 14.28 -40.37 15.83
C PHE A 319 15.35 -41.32 15.29
N LEU A 320 16.21 -40.84 14.40
CA LEU A 320 17.31 -41.63 13.85
C LEU A 320 18.34 -42.03 14.92
N TYR A 321 18.60 -41.16 15.89
CA TYR A 321 19.54 -41.44 16.98
C TYR A 321 18.95 -42.28 18.12
N ARG A 322 17.63 -42.21 18.37
CA ARG A 322 16.96 -42.97 19.43
C ARG A 322 17.03 -44.49 19.23
N ASP A 323 17.05 -44.97 17.99
CA ASP A 323 16.96 -46.41 17.66
C ASP A 323 18.31 -47.09 17.37
N ARG A 324 19.44 -46.37 17.50
CA ARG A 324 20.75 -46.92 17.11
C ARG A 324 21.76 -46.95 18.25
N SER A 325 21.84 -48.11 18.92
CA SER A 325 23.04 -48.48 19.69
C SER A 325 24.26 -48.60 18.76
N LEU A 326 25.46 -48.33 19.29
CA LEU A 326 26.74 -48.48 18.58
C LEU A 326 26.86 -49.84 17.84
N SER A 327 26.30 -50.90 18.42
CA SER A 327 26.25 -52.24 17.81
C SER A 327 25.30 -52.34 16.62
N SER A 328 24.20 -51.59 16.60
CA SER A 328 23.29 -51.52 15.44
C SER A 328 23.92 -50.75 14.30
N LEU A 329 24.74 -49.72 14.58
CA LEU A 329 25.50 -48.95 13.58
C LEU A 329 26.64 -49.76 12.92
N MET A 330 27.26 -50.68 13.66
CA MET A 330 28.34 -51.54 13.16
C MET A 330 27.87 -52.81 12.44
N ARG A 331 26.60 -53.21 12.58
CA ARG A 331 26.05 -54.35 11.81
C ARG A 331 25.99 -53.96 10.33
N LYS A 332 26.83 -54.62 9.53
CA LYS A 332 26.72 -54.65 8.07
C LYS A 332 25.29 -55.07 7.70
N GLY A 333 24.62 -54.23 6.92
CA GLY A 333 23.73 -54.75 5.89
C GLY A 333 24.60 -55.39 4.83
#